data_AF-A0A2A2QLU6-F1
#
_entry.id   AF-A0A2A2QLU6-F1
#
_cell.length_a   1.000
_cell.length_b   1.000
_cell.length_c   1.000
_cell.angle_alpha   90.00
_cell.angle_beta   90.00
_cell.angle_gamma   90.00
#
_symmetry.space_group_name_H-M   'P 1'
#
loop_
_entity.id
_entity.type
_entity.pdbx_description
1 polymer ?
#
loop_
_entity_poly.entity_id
_entity_poly.type
_entity_poly.pdbx_seq_one_letter_code
_entity_poly.pdbx_strand_id
1 'polypeptide(L)' 'MDNDLLHTEKILADRKVFFLDLKSNARGMVVKITEDVGGNRDTIMVPAEILGDFIAALSDIKATADEQA' A
#
# COMPACT_ATOMS: atom_id res chain seq x y z
N MET A 1 17.01 -17.92 -1.67
CA MET A 1 15.61 -17.64 -2.04
C MET A 1 15.09 -16.75 -0.95
N ASP A 2 15.44 -15.48 -1.03
CA ASP A 2 15.15 -14.49 0.02
C ASP A 2 13.66 -14.19 -0.06
N ASN A 3 12.89 -14.95 0.73
CA ASN A 3 11.46 -14.71 0.90
C ASN A 3 11.27 -13.51 1.82
N ASP A 4 11.73 -12.36 1.35
CA ASP A 4 11.58 -11.06 1.99
C ASP A 4 10.12 -10.60 1.96
N LEU A 5 9.23 -11.30 1.26
CA LEU A 5 7.80 -11.01 1.20
C LEU A 5 7.08 -11.69 2.37
N LEU A 6 6.50 -10.88 3.25
CA LEU A 6 5.77 -11.34 4.42
C LEU A 6 4.25 -11.39 4.18
N HIS A 7 3.70 -10.43 3.44
CA HIS A 7 2.27 -10.34 3.15
C HIS A 7 2.03 -9.64 1.82
N THR A 8 0.94 -9.97 1.14
CA THR A 8 0.52 -9.30 -0.10
C THR A 8 -0.99 -9.12 -0.13
N GLU A 9 -1.43 -7.92 -0.51
CA GLU A 9 -2.81 -7.61 -0.82
C GLU A 9 -2.92 -7.07 -2.23
N LYS A 10 -4.06 -7.36 -2.88
CA LYS A 10 -4.36 -6.90 -4.23
C LYS A 10 -5.75 -6.28 -4.28
N ILE A 11 -5.82 -5.04 -4.76
CA ILE A 11 -7.06 -4.29 -4.93
C ILE A 11 -7.27 -4.04 -6.42
N LEU A 12 -8.46 -4.40 -6.92
CA LEU A 12 -8.89 -4.14 -8.30
C LEU A 12 -9.84 -2.94 -8.30
N ALA A 13 -9.55 -1.93 -9.11
CA ALA A 13 -10.39 -0.73 -9.25
C ALA A 13 -10.45 -0.29 -10.72
N ASP A 14 -11.54 -0.62 -11.41
CA ASP A 14 -11.72 -0.39 -12.86
C ASP A 14 -10.52 -0.84 -13.71
N ARG A 15 -9.78 0.11 -14.27
CA ARG A 15 -8.56 -0.11 -15.09
C ARG A 15 -7.26 -0.16 -14.27
N LYS A 16 -7.34 0.06 -12.97
CA LYS A 16 -6.20 0.16 -12.05
C LYS A 16 -6.13 -1.08 -11.17
N VAL A 17 -4.90 -1.51 -10.88
CA VAL A 17 -4.61 -2.57 -9.92
C VAL A 17 -3.63 -2.04 -8.90
N PHE A 18 -3.96 -2.15 -7.61
CA PHE A 18 -3.04 -1.82 -6.54
C PHE A 18 -2.49 -3.10 -5.91
N PHE A 19 -1.18 -3.15 -5.71
CA PHE A 19 -0.48 -4.21 -4.99
C PHE A 19 0.14 -3.62 -3.74
N LEU A 20 -0.13 -4.21 -2.58
CA LEU A 20 0.43 -3.80 -1.30
C LEU A 20 1.21 -4.98 -0.72
N ASP A 21 2.53 -4.91 -0.80
CA ASP A 21 3.42 -5.98 -0.35
C ASP A 21 4.17 -5.56 0.92
N LEU A 22 3.92 -6.24 2.05
CA LEU A 22 4.76 -6.11 3.23
C LEU A 22 6.03 -6.93 3.03
N LYS A 23 7.18 -6.27 3.12
CA LYS A 23 8.49 -6.89 2.98
C LYS A 23 9.35 -6.67 4.21
N SER A 24 10.27 -7.58 4.47
CA SER A 24 11.26 -7.49 5.54
C SER A 24 12.65 -7.83 5.03
N ASN A 25 13.63 -7.04 5.44
CA ASN A 25 15.05 -7.34 5.23
C ASN A 25 15.88 -6.96 6.47
N ALA A 26 17.20 -7.03 6.37
CA ALA A 26 18.11 -6.70 7.48
C ALA A 26 17.97 -5.26 8.03
N ARG A 27 17.33 -4.35 7.28
CA ARG A 27 17.12 -2.94 7.66
C ARG A 27 15.74 -2.68 8.27
N GLY A 28 14.88 -3.70 8.37
CA GLY A 28 13.51 -3.59 8.89
C GLY A 28 12.43 -3.94 7.87
N MET A 29 11.21 -3.52 8.17
CA MET A 29 10.01 -3.82 7.37
C MET A 29 9.51 -2.61 6.60
N VAL A 30 9.06 -2.82 5.37
CA VAL A 30 8.48 -1.80 4.49
C VAL A 30 7.26 -2.35 3.75
N VAL A 31 6.24 -1.53 3.56
CA VAL A 31 5.12 -1.83 2.66
C VAL A 31 5.40 -1.17 1.31
N LYS A 32 5.52 -1.99 0.27
CA LYS A 32 5.60 -1.52 -1.12
C LYS A 32 4.19 -1.40 -1.67
N ILE A 33 3.75 -0.18 -1.97
CA ILE A 33 2.46 0.09 -2.62
C ILE A 33 2.74 0.39 -4.08
N THR A 34 2.17 -0.42 -4.97
CA THR A 34 2.30 -0.26 -6.43
C THR A 34 0.94 -0.05 -7.06
N GLU A 35 0.76 1.05 -7.80
CA GLU A 35 -0.34 1.23 -8.74
C GLU A 35 0.09 0.70 -10.12
N ASP A 36 -0.77 -0.07 -10.78
CA ASP A 36 -0.58 -0.54 -12.15
C ASP A 36 -1.79 -0.13 -13.00
N VAL A 37 -1.54 0.65 -14.06
CA VAL A 37 -2.54 1.12 -15.01
C VAL A 37 -2.17 0.62 -16.41
N GLY A 38 -2.62 -0.58 -16.76
CA GLY A 38 -2.36 -1.17 -18.07
C GLY A 38 -0.86 -1.39 -18.37
N GLY A 39 -0.07 -1.71 -17.35
CA GLY A 39 1.37 -1.95 -17.44
C GLY A 39 2.23 -0.74 -17.03
N ASN A 40 1.65 0.46 -16.91
CA ASN A 40 2.36 1.60 -16.33
C ASN A 40 2.32 1.51 -14.81
N ARG A 41 3.48 1.45 -14.16
CA ARG A 41 3.59 1.17 -12.73
C ARG A 41 4.23 2.30 -11.95
N ASP A 42 3.48 2.83 -10.99
CA ASP A 42 3.95 3.81 -10.01
C ASP A 42 4.09 3.14 -8.64
N THR A 43 5.15 3.42 -7.90
CA THR A 43 5.46 2.71 -6.65
C THR A 43 5.98 3.65 -5.58
N ILE A 44 5.45 3.48 -4.37
CA ILE A 44 6.02 4.06 -3.15
C ILE A 44 6.38 2.97 -2.14
N MET A 45 7.30 3.29 -1.23
CA MET A 45 7.71 2.43 -0.12
C MET A 45 7.40 3.14 1.19
N VAL A 46 6.62 2.51 2.06
CA VAL A 46 6.20 3.06 3.35
C VAL A 46 6.87 2.24 4.46
N PRO A 47 7.71 2.83 5.33
CA PRO A 47 8.26 2.12 6.48
C PRO A 47 7.15 1.57 7.38
N ALA A 48 7.31 0.33 7.88
CA ALA A 48 6.29 -0.29 8.73
C ALA A 48 6.04 0.50 10.03
N GLU A 49 7.06 1.22 10.52
CA GLU A 49 7.01 2.05 11.72
C GLU A 49 5.96 3.17 11.64
N ILE A 50 5.65 3.67 10.44
CA ILE A 50 4.70 4.78 10.24
C ILE A 50 3.33 4.32 9.72
N LEU A 51 3.08 3.01 9.63
CA LEU A 51 1.81 2.50 9.10
C LEU A 51 0.61 2.92 9.93
N GLY A 52 0.76 3.05 11.25
CA GLY A 52 -0.31 3.55 12.13
C GLY A 52 -0.80 4.94 11.70
N ASP A 53 0.13 5.88 11.54
CA ASP A 53 -0.17 7.25 11.09
C ASP A 53 -0.73 7.28 9.67
N PHE A 54 -0.18 6.44 8.78
CA PHE A 54 -0.66 6.33 7.39
C PHE A 54 -2.11 5.82 7.32
N ILE A 55 -2.46 4.82 8.12
CA ILE A 55 -3.82 4.27 8.21
C ILE A 55 -4.78 5.28 8.84
N ALA A 56 -4.36 6.01 9.87
CA ALA A 56 -5.16 7.06 10.49
C ALA A 56 -5.51 8.15 9.47
N ALA A 57 -4.52 8.64 8.73
CA ALA A 57 -4.73 9.64 7.68
C ALA A 57 -5.69 9.15 6.57
N LEU A 58 -5.56 7.91 6.11
CA LEU A 58 -6.50 7.34 5.13
C LEU A 58 -7.92 7.19 5.69
N SER A 59 -8.03 6.87 6.98
CA SER A 59 -9.33 6.74 7.66
C SER A 59 -10.03 8.10 7.77
N ASP A 60 -9.30 9.17 8.11
CA ASP A 60 -9.82 10.54 8.15
C ASP A 60 -10.27 11.03 6.75
N ILE A 61 -9.47 10.73 5.72
CA ILE A 61 -9.83 11.01 4.32
C ILE A 61 -11.11 10.25 3.93
N LYS A 62 -11.23 8.98 4.34
CA LYS A 62 -12.42 8.16 4.05
C LYS A 62 -13.67 8.75 4.71
N ALA A 63 -13.59 9.11 6.00
CA ALA A 63 -14.72 9.71 6.71
C ALA A 63 -15.19 10.99 6.00
N THR A 64 -14.24 11.85 5.62
CA THR A 64 -14.54 13.07 4.84
C THR A 64 -15.21 12.74 3.50
N ALA A 65 -14.75 11.71 2.78
CA ALA A 65 -15.32 11.32 1.49
C ALA A 65 -16.75 10.78 1.64
N ASP A 66 -17.04 10.00 2.68
CA ASP A 66 -18.38 9.46 2.95
C ASP A 66 -19.39 10.57 3.28
N GLU A 67 -18.96 11.65 3.94
CA GLU A 67 -19.83 12.80 4.27
C GLU A 67 -20.25 13.63 3.06
N GLN A 68 -19.51 13.55 1.95
CA GLN A 68 -19.81 14.28 0.71
C GLN A 68 -20.65 13.46 -0.28
N ALA A 69 -20.96 12.20 0.05
CA ALA A 69 -21.74 11.27 -0.79
C ALA A 69 -23.23 11.28 -0.41
#